data_AF-A0A2P9GZC1-F1
#
_entry.id   AF-A0A2P9GZC1-F1
#
_cell.length_a   1.000
_cell.length_b   1.000
_cell.length_c   1.000
_cell.angle_alpha   90.00
_cell.angle_beta   90.00
_cell.angle_gamma   90.00
#
_symmetry.space_group_name_H-M   'P 1'
#
loop_
_entity.id
_entity.type
_entity.pdbx_description
1 polymer ?
#
loop_
_entity_poly.entity_id
_entity_poly.type
_entity_poly.pdbx_seq_one_letter_code
_entity_poly.pdbx_strand_id
1 'polypeptide(L)'
;MKTSGILQQLTVACGLVYALAIVLGLITLFSGFATDPQTAVLLIIYGMSFFYLSWCIRKVAGTYPSQEPSGSGPRTPYSDNTGSKGRFRLFREASLSLSPAILILLGILFTFLGLLLFPVSLGMLPFSPDGQLGLLLTITAIQIMALGETPLGQFKRSLLTIIVGIVFAALGVVSCIVPGMLTGMIQILLGLLNIMGGAAFFMKRFLPKPHGIRTPSEAPIVVPPIVRKLAGTQMVLNSVIIAFGISMLLPGLVSLPLIAGILVINGLVLFILASLMQKVTRMQASAEQQVI
;
A
#
# COMPACT_ATOMS: atom_id res chain seq x y z
N MET A 1 -6.73 38.86 -4.88
CA MET A 1 -7.20 37.46 -4.76
C MET A 1 -6.72 36.92 -3.41
N LYS A 2 -7.62 36.76 -2.44
CA LYS A 2 -7.29 36.39 -1.06
C LYS A 2 -7.30 34.87 -0.97
N THR A 3 -6.18 34.21 -1.28
CA THR A 3 -6.01 32.77 -1.07
C THR A 3 -6.29 32.49 0.41
N SER A 4 -7.39 31.77 0.67
CA SER A 4 -7.87 31.45 2.01
C SER A 4 -6.70 30.93 2.84
N GLY A 5 -6.34 31.59 3.94
CA GLY A 5 -5.08 31.33 4.69
C GLY A 5 -4.89 29.86 5.11
N ILE A 6 -5.97 29.08 5.13
CA ILE A 6 -5.99 27.63 5.36
C ILE A 6 -5.32 26.84 4.21
N LEU A 7 -5.51 27.24 2.95
CA LEU A 7 -4.83 26.62 1.80
C LEU A 7 -3.33 26.92 1.82
N GLN A 8 -2.95 28.14 2.20
CA GLN A 8 -1.55 28.51 2.35
C GLN A 8 -0.87 27.71 3.48
N GLN A 9 -1.57 27.48 4.60
CA GLN A 9 -1.09 26.59 5.68
C GLN A 9 -0.85 25.16 5.19
N LEU A 10 -1.73 24.62 4.33
CA LEU A 10 -1.55 23.30 3.74
C LEU A 10 -0.30 23.23 2.85
N THR A 11 -0.09 24.25 2.00
CA THR A 11 1.12 24.34 1.15
C THR A 11 2.39 24.40 2.00
N VAL A 12 2.40 25.19 3.07
CA VAL A 12 3.56 25.30 3.98
C VAL A 12 3.82 23.96 4.68
N ALA A 13 2.78 23.30 5.20
CA ALA A 13 2.91 21.99 5.85
C ALA A 13 3.52 20.95 4.89
N CYS A 14 3.04 20.93 3.64
CA CYS A 14 3.53 20.04 2.60
C CYS A 14 4.99 20.33 2.24
N GLY A 15 5.34 21.61 2.04
CA GLY A 15 6.71 22.04 1.76
C GLY A 15 7.68 21.68 2.88
N LEU A 16 7.26 21.82 4.14
CA LEU A 16 8.06 21.46 5.31
C LEU A 16 8.37 19.96 5.35
N VAL A 17 7.35 19.10 5.14
CA VAL A 17 7.54 17.64 5.09
C VAL A 17 8.52 17.26 3.98
N TYR A 18 8.37 17.81 2.78
CA TYR A 18 9.28 17.50 1.67
C TYR A 18 10.69 18.01 1.89
N ALA A 19 10.85 19.23 2.40
CA ALA A 19 12.17 19.80 2.70
C ALA A 19 12.92 18.95 3.74
N LEU A 20 12.25 18.58 4.83
CA LEU A 20 12.82 17.72 5.86
C LEU A 20 13.14 16.32 5.33
N ALA A 21 12.29 15.75 4.46
CA ALA A 21 12.56 14.47 3.83
C ALA A 21 13.81 14.50 2.95
N ILE A 22 14.04 15.59 2.19
CA ILE A 22 15.25 15.77 1.38
C ILE A 22 16.49 15.83 2.29
N VAL A 23 16.43 16.62 3.36
CA VAL A 23 17.55 16.77 4.32
C VAL A 23 17.87 15.43 4.98
N LEU A 24 16.88 14.73 5.52
CA LEU A 24 17.04 13.41 6.14
C LEU A 24 17.53 12.35 5.14
N GLY A 25 17.06 12.40 3.90
CA GLY A 25 17.54 11.55 2.82
C GLY A 25 19.01 11.79 2.51
N LEU A 26 19.46 13.05 2.46
CA LEU A 26 20.87 13.40 2.25
C LEU A 26 21.75 12.92 3.42
N ILE A 27 21.29 13.11 4.66
CA ILE A 27 21.99 12.65 5.87
C ILE A 27 22.13 11.12 5.84
N THR A 28 21.09 10.40 5.42
CA THR A 28 21.12 8.94 5.31
C THR A 28 22.08 8.46 4.22
N LEU A 29 22.17 9.20 3.10
CA LEU A 29 23.04 8.85 1.98
C LEU A 29 24.52 9.12 2.28
N PHE A 30 24.82 10.18 3.03
CA PHE A 30 26.18 10.57 3.38
C PHE A 30 26.36 10.55 4.90
N SER A 31 26.65 9.36 5.44
CA SER A 31 26.76 9.05 6.87
C SER A 31 27.94 9.74 7.63
N GLY A 32 28.46 10.85 7.12
CA GLY A 32 29.55 11.63 7.72
C GLY A 32 29.25 13.11 7.97
N PHE A 33 28.08 13.64 7.57
CA PHE A 33 27.80 15.09 7.68
C PHE A 33 27.03 15.52 8.94
N ALA A 34 26.30 14.61 9.59
CA ALA A 34 25.46 14.95 10.75
C ALA A 34 25.77 14.05 11.95
N THR A 35 25.71 14.63 13.14
CA THR A 35 25.87 13.88 14.40
C THR A 35 24.58 13.17 14.80
N ASP A 36 24.68 12.06 15.51
CA ASP A 36 23.54 11.27 16.00
C ASP A 36 22.42 12.10 16.68
N PRO A 37 22.71 13.04 17.62
CA PRO A 37 21.67 13.85 18.24
C PRO A 37 20.99 14.82 17.26
N GLN A 38 21.70 15.35 16.26
CA GLN A 38 21.12 16.24 15.26
C GLN A 38 20.12 15.49 14.37
N THR A 39 20.49 14.28 13.93
CA THR A 39 19.59 13.42 13.16
C THR A 39 18.34 13.06 13.96
N ALA A 40 18.48 12.77 15.26
CA ALA A 40 17.35 12.50 16.15
C ALA A 40 16.40 13.70 16.25
N VAL A 41 16.92 14.91 16.45
CA VAL A 41 16.10 16.15 16.49
C VAL A 41 15.36 16.36 15.16
N LEU A 42 16.05 16.18 14.02
CA LEU A 42 15.42 16.31 12.70
C LEU A 42 14.30 15.28 12.49
N LEU A 43 14.48 14.03 12.94
CA LEU A 43 13.44 13.00 12.88
C LEU A 43 12.21 13.36 13.72
N ILE A 44 12.41 13.93 14.92
CA ILE A 44 11.30 14.39 15.78
C ILE A 44 10.54 15.53 15.08
N ILE A 45 11.25 16.51 14.52
CA ILE A 45 10.64 17.62 13.77
C ILE A 45 9.87 17.08 12.56
N TYR A 46 10.44 16.12 11.83
CA TYR A 46 9.79 15.47 10.69
C TYR A 46 8.51 14.74 11.10
N GLY A 47 8.52 14.03 12.24
CA GLY A 47 7.33 13.42 12.81
C GLY A 47 6.24 14.45 13.15
N MET A 48 6.61 15.53 13.86
CA MET A 48 5.68 16.64 14.18
C MET A 48 5.08 17.28 12.93
N SER A 49 5.85 17.35 11.84
CA SER A 49 5.41 17.90 10.55
C SER A 49 4.25 17.10 9.94
N PHE A 50 4.26 15.77 10.07
CA PHE A 50 3.15 14.92 9.61
C PHE A 50 1.87 15.10 10.43
N PHE A 51 1.98 15.30 11.75
CA PHE A 51 0.82 15.63 12.59
C PHE A 51 0.23 16.98 12.20
N TYR A 52 1.08 17.98 11.96
CA TYR A 52 0.65 19.29 11.47
C TYR A 52 -0.02 19.20 10.10
N LEU A 53 0.56 18.46 9.15
CA LEU A 53 -0.03 18.21 7.83
C LEU A 53 -1.39 17.51 7.95
N SER A 54 -1.49 16.49 8.80
CA SER A 54 -2.74 15.76 9.04
C SER A 54 -3.83 16.66 9.62
N TRP A 55 -3.47 17.55 10.54
CA TRP A 55 -4.36 18.57 11.07
C TRP A 55 -4.85 19.54 9.97
N CYS A 56 -3.93 20.04 9.13
CA CYS A 56 -4.26 20.92 8.01
C CYS A 56 -5.23 20.24 7.03
N ILE A 57 -4.99 18.98 6.66
CA ILE A 57 -5.87 18.22 5.77
C ILE A 57 -7.27 18.07 6.39
N ARG A 58 -7.35 17.71 7.68
CA ARG A 58 -8.64 17.58 8.38
C ARG A 58 -9.41 18.91 8.42
N LYS A 59 -8.71 20.01 8.70
CA LYS A 59 -9.29 21.36 8.75
C LYS A 59 -9.80 21.80 7.37
N VAL A 60 -9.01 21.58 6.32
CA VAL A 60 -9.40 21.87 4.93
C VAL A 60 -10.61 21.03 4.54
N ALA A 61 -10.60 19.72 4.81
CA ALA A 61 -11.69 18.81 4.49
C ALA A 61 -13.01 19.16 5.21
N GLY A 62 -12.93 19.66 6.45
CA GLY A 62 -14.09 20.15 7.18
C GLY A 62 -14.63 21.49 6.66
N THR A 63 -13.75 22.32 6.08
CA THR A 63 -14.13 23.66 5.55
C THR A 63 -14.63 23.59 4.11
N TYR A 64 -14.14 22.62 3.33
CA TYR A 64 -14.48 22.39 1.94
C TYR A 64 -14.88 20.92 1.76
N PRO A 65 -16.08 20.50 2.21
CA PRO A 65 -16.58 19.15 1.94
C PRO A 65 -16.72 18.98 0.42
N SER A 66 -16.08 17.94 -0.13
CA SER A 66 -16.23 17.58 -1.53
C SER A 66 -17.72 17.36 -1.84
N GLN A 67 -18.29 18.14 -2.77
CA GLN A 67 -19.53 17.74 -3.42
C GLN A 67 -19.22 16.46 -4.18
N GLU A 68 -19.62 15.32 -3.64
CA GLU A 68 -19.86 14.14 -4.46
C GLU A 68 -20.82 14.59 -5.58
N PRO A 69 -20.57 14.23 -6.85
CA PRO A 69 -21.50 14.51 -7.94
C PRO A 69 -22.72 13.60 -7.75
N SER A 70 -23.56 13.93 -6.77
CA SER A 70 -24.94 13.49 -6.71
C SER A 70 -25.63 14.07 -7.94
N GLY A 71 -26.29 13.20 -8.71
CA GLY A 71 -26.86 13.56 -10.01
C GLY A 71 -27.84 14.73 -9.99
N SER A 72 -28.15 15.19 -11.20
CA SER A 72 -29.11 16.24 -11.58
C SER A 72 -28.58 17.69 -11.59
N GLY A 73 -27.75 17.98 -12.59
CA GLY A 73 -27.52 19.34 -13.09
C GLY A 73 -27.11 19.27 -14.56
N PRO A 74 -27.51 20.21 -15.44
CA PRO A 74 -27.16 20.14 -16.86
C PRO A 74 -25.64 20.16 -16.98
N ARG A 75 -25.07 19.10 -17.57
CA ARG A 75 -23.64 19.05 -17.91
C ARG A 75 -23.38 20.12 -18.96
N THR A 76 -22.94 21.31 -18.54
CA THR A 76 -22.33 22.26 -19.45
C THR A 76 -21.02 21.66 -19.94
N PRO A 77 -20.80 21.49 -21.25
CA PRO A 77 -19.54 21.00 -21.76
C PRO A 77 -18.46 22.04 -21.47
N TYR A 78 -17.65 21.80 -20.44
CA TYR A 78 -16.43 22.55 -20.21
C TYR A 78 -15.48 22.22 -21.36
N SER A 79 -15.42 23.14 -22.32
CA SER A 79 -14.46 23.13 -23.42
C SER A 79 -13.09 23.46 -22.85
N ASP A 80 -12.29 22.43 -22.60
CA ASP A 80 -10.84 22.59 -22.40
C ASP A 80 -10.19 22.86 -23.77
N ASN A 81 -10.29 24.11 -24.21
CA ASN A 81 -9.47 24.65 -25.28
C ASN A 81 -8.17 25.18 -24.69
N THR A 82 -7.26 24.28 -24.32
CA THR A 82 -5.84 24.62 -24.25
C THR A 82 -5.02 23.66 -25.09
N GLY A 83 -4.90 24.02 -26.37
CA GLY A 83 -3.93 23.44 -27.29
C GLY A 83 -2.51 23.68 -26.81
N SER A 84 -1.98 22.78 -25.99
CA SER A 84 -0.54 22.63 -25.78
C SER A 84 -0.12 21.27 -26.31
N LYS A 85 0.35 21.28 -27.56
CA LYS A 85 1.06 20.15 -28.17
C LYS A 85 2.25 19.79 -27.28
N GLY A 86 2.26 18.57 -26.73
CA GLY A 86 3.49 17.86 -26.39
C GLY A 86 4.12 18.06 -25.01
N ARG A 87 3.44 18.66 -24.02
CA ARG A 87 4.02 18.75 -22.66
C ARG A 87 3.49 17.61 -21.76
N PHE A 88 4.29 16.55 -21.68
CA PHE A 88 4.23 15.45 -20.71
C PHE A 88 2.85 14.83 -20.40
N ARG A 89 2.51 13.75 -21.13
CA ARG A 89 1.47 12.78 -20.72
C ARG A 89 1.65 12.23 -19.27
N LEU A 90 2.82 12.44 -18.66
CA LEU A 90 3.14 12.02 -17.29
C LEU A 90 2.39 12.79 -16.19
N PHE A 91 2.01 14.06 -16.43
CA PHE A 91 1.33 14.90 -15.42
C PHE A 91 -0.19 14.94 -15.60
N ARG A 92 -0.76 14.01 -16.39
CA ARG A 92 -2.20 13.88 -16.50
C ARG A 92 -2.76 13.40 -15.17
N GLU A 93 -3.70 14.14 -14.61
CA GLU A 93 -4.41 13.75 -13.38
C GLU A 93 -5.00 12.34 -13.55
N ALA A 94 -4.46 11.40 -12.80
CA ALA A 94 -4.95 10.04 -12.73
C ALA A 94 -5.71 9.91 -11.40
N SER A 95 -7.03 9.95 -11.45
CA SER A 95 -7.88 9.68 -10.30
C SER A 95 -7.82 8.18 -9.97
N LEU A 96 -6.77 7.77 -9.25
CA LEU A 96 -6.66 6.42 -8.71
C LEU A 96 -7.52 6.30 -7.45
N SER A 97 -8.31 5.22 -7.37
CA SER A 97 -8.89 4.81 -6.10
C SER A 97 -7.77 4.49 -5.09
N LEU A 98 -8.04 4.71 -3.81
CA LEU A 98 -7.10 4.53 -2.71
C LEU A 98 -6.50 3.12 -2.69
N SER A 99 -7.30 2.08 -2.95
CA SER A 99 -6.83 0.70 -2.88
C SER A 99 -5.78 0.36 -3.94
N PRO A 100 -6.01 0.60 -5.26
CA PRO A 100 -4.96 0.46 -6.26
C PRO A 100 -3.72 1.32 -6.01
N ALA A 101 -3.88 2.53 -5.47
CA ALA A 101 -2.74 3.41 -5.19
C ALA A 101 -1.81 2.82 -4.11
N ILE A 102 -2.38 2.31 -3.02
CA ILE A 102 -1.63 1.64 -1.95
C ILE A 102 -1.00 0.34 -2.47
N LEU A 103 -1.73 -0.45 -3.28
CA LEU A 103 -1.18 -1.68 -3.88
C LEU A 103 0.00 -1.39 -4.81
N ILE A 104 -0.03 -0.30 -5.58
CA ILE A 104 1.09 0.12 -6.43
C ILE A 104 2.28 0.55 -5.58
N LEU A 105 2.05 1.39 -4.56
CA LEU A 105 3.10 1.82 -3.63
C LEU A 105 3.78 0.61 -2.97
N LEU A 106 2.97 -0.33 -2.49
CA LEU A 106 3.42 -1.57 -1.88
C LEU A 106 4.19 -2.44 -2.86
N GLY A 107 3.68 -2.59 -4.09
CA GLY A 107 4.32 -3.34 -5.16
C GLY A 107 5.71 -2.79 -5.45
N ILE A 108 5.83 -1.47 -5.61
CA ILE A 108 7.11 -0.78 -5.81
C ILE A 108 8.06 -1.03 -4.63
N LEU A 109 7.59 -0.88 -3.40
CA LEU A 109 8.42 -1.05 -2.21
C LEU A 109 8.94 -2.49 -2.06
N PHE A 110 8.10 -3.50 -2.30
CA PHE A 110 8.50 -4.91 -2.27
C PHE A 110 9.43 -5.29 -3.42
N THR A 111 9.17 -4.81 -4.64
CA THR A 111 10.09 -5.02 -5.75
C THR A 111 11.44 -4.37 -5.49
N PHE A 112 11.46 -3.15 -4.94
CA PHE A 112 12.70 -2.44 -4.61
C PHE A 112 13.48 -3.16 -3.49
N LEU A 113 12.81 -3.54 -2.41
CA LEU A 113 13.43 -4.29 -1.32
C LEU A 113 13.97 -5.65 -1.80
N GLY A 114 13.20 -6.35 -2.64
CA GLY A 114 13.60 -7.62 -3.25
C GLY A 114 14.82 -7.48 -4.17
N LEU A 115 14.88 -6.41 -4.97
CA LEU A 115 16.01 -6.14 -5.86
C LEU A 115 17.27 -5.76 -5.07
N LEU A 116 17.13 -5.00 -3.98
CA LEU A 116 18.22 -4.66 -3.05
C LEU A 116 18.77 -5.87 -2.29
N LEU A 117 17.95 -6.88 -2.02
CA LEU A 117 18.39 -8.12 -1.36
C LEU A 117 19.36 -8.94 -2.22
N PHE A 118 19.37 -8.74 -3.55
CA PHE A 118 20.30 -9.45 -4.44
C PHE A 118 21.77 -9.04 -4.21
N PRO A 119 22.17 -7.74 -4.31
CA PRO A 119 23.54 -7.33 -3.99
C PRO A 119 23.91 -7.54 -2.51
N VAL A 120 22.93 -7.49 -1.60
CA VAL A 120 23.15 -7.91 -0.21
C VAL A 120 23.59 -9.37 -0.13
N SER A 121 22.95 -10.28 -0.87
CA SER A 121 23.30 -11.70 -0.84
C SER A 121 24.68 -12.00 -1.42
N LEU A 122 25.20 -11.10 -2.26
CA LEU A 122 26.59 -11.13 -2.77
C LEU A 122 27.59 -10.46 -1.82
N GLY A 123 27.14 -9.91 -0.68
CA GLY A 123 27.99 -9.21 0.29
C GLY A 123 28.38 -7.79 -0.13
N MET A 124 27.74 -7.20 -1.15
CA MET A 124 28.07 -5.86 -1.65
C MET A 124 27.45 -4.73 -0.83
N LEU A 125 26.38 -5.00 -0.08
CA LEU A 125 25.66 -4.01 0.72
C LEU A 125 25.50 -4.50 2.17
N PRO A 126 25.67 -3.60 3.16
CA PRO A 126 25.36 -3.92 4.55
C PRO A 126 23.85 -4.16 4.71
N PHE A 127 23.49 -5.15 5.53
CA PHE A 127 22.11 -5.56 5.67
C PHE A 127 21.72 -5.79 7.12
N SER A 128 20.57 -5.25 7.49
CA SER A 128 19.92 -5.47 8.79
C SER A 128 18.68 -6.36 8.59
N PRO A 129 18.74 -7.65 9.00
CA PRO A 129 17.60 -8.55 8.92
C PRO A 129 16.38 -8.04 9.69
N ASP A 130 16.60 -7.43 10.85
CA ASP A 130 15.53 -6.88 11.69
C ASP A 130 14.87 -5.65 11.06
N GLY A 131 15.61 -4.88 10.27
CA GLY A 131 15.07 -3.79 9.46
C GLY A 131 14.11 -4.29 8.38
N GLN A 132 14.42 -5.43 7.74
CA GLN A 132 13.51 -6.04 6.76
C GLN A 132 12.21 -6.51 7.43
N LEU A 133 12.31 -7.23 8.56
CA LEU A 133 11.15 -7.71 9.32
C LEU A 133 10.28 -6.56 9.83
N GLY A 134 10.91 -5.52 10.38
CA GLY A 134 10.24 -4.33 10.88
C GLY A 134 9.54 -3.55 9.75
N LEU A 135 10.18 -3.41 8.59
CA LEU A 135 9.56 -2.78 7.42
C LEU A 135 8.33 -3.57 6.95
N LEU A 136 8.42 -4.90 6.84
CA LEU A 136 7.31 -5.75 6.43
C LEU A 136 6.12 -5.66 7.40
N LEU A 137 6.39 -5.69 8.71
CA LEU A 137 5.34 -5.53 9.72
C LEU A 137 4.69 -4.14 9.66
N THR A 138 5.49 -3.09 9.46
CA THR A 138 5.00 -1.71 9.29
C THR A 138 4.14 -1.58 8.03
N ILE A 139 4.54 -2.23 6.95
CA ILE A 139 3.78 -2.30 5.72
C ILE A 139 2.44 -3.02 5.95
N THR A 140 2.44 -4.16 6.63
CA THR A 140 1.21 -4.88 6.99
C THR A 140 0.31 -4.00 7.87
N ALA A 141 0.88 -3.23 8.80
CA ALA A 141 0.12 -2.27 9.60
C ALA A 141 -0.58 -1.20 8.74
N ILE A 142 0.12 -0.64 7.75
CA ILE A 142 -0.46 0.33 6.81
C ILE A 142 -1.61 -0.31 6.03
N GLN A 143 -1.46 -1.54 5.56
CA GLN A 143 -2.55 -2.26 4.86
C GLN A 143 -3.78 -2.42 5.74
N ILE A 144 -3.59 -2.83 7.00
CA ILE A 144 -4.67 -2.98 7.99
C ILE A 144 -5.39 -1.64 8.22
N MET A 145 -4.66 -0.54 8.41
CA MET A 145 -5.24 0.77 8.70
C MET A 145 -5.90 1.43 7.49
N ALA A 146 -5.32 1.27 6.30
CA ALA A 146 -5.71 2.00 5.10
C ALA A 146 -6.72 1.24 4.23
N LEU A 147 -6.62 -0.10 4.17
CA LEU A 147 -7.51 -0.94 3.35
C LEU A 147 -8.56 -1.68 4.19
N GLY A 148 -8.39 -1.78 5.51
CA GLY A 148 -9.24 -2.64 6.37
C GLY A 148 -9.06 -4.14 6.08
N GLU A 149 -8.13 -4.47 5.20
CA GLU A 149 -7.67 -5.82 4.91
C GLU A 149 -6.78 -6.25 6.08
N THR A 150 -7.27 -7.14 6.93
CA THR A 150 -6.38 -7.88 7.81
C THR A 150 -5.93 -9.14 7.09
N PRO A 151 -4.78 -9.72 7.46
CA PRO A 151 -4.38 -11.01 6.92
C PRO A 151 -5.50 -12.05 7.06
N LEU A 152 -6.26 -12.03 8.16
CA LEU A 152 -7.39 -12.95 8.40
C LEU A 152 -8.64 -12.69 7.53
N GLY A 153 -8.67 -11.58 6.78
CA GLY A 153 -9.75 -11.20 5.87
C GLY A 153 -10.11 -9.72 5.91
N GLN A 154 -11.03 -9.34 5.02
CA GLN A 154 -11.61 -8.00 4.96
C GLN A 154 -12.51 -7.74 6.18
N PHE A 155 -12.14 -6.74 6.99
CA PHE A 155 -12.98 -6.21 8.05
C PHE A 155 -13.39 -4.77 7.69
N LYS A 156 -14.59 -4.36 8.11
CA LYS A 156 -14.97 -2.94 8.02
C LYS A 156 -13.97 -2.12 8.84
N ARG A 157 -13.61 -0.94 8.34
CA ARG A 157 -12.70 0.00 9.01
C ARG A 157 -13.27 0.36 10.39
N SER A 158 -12.81 -0.34 11.41
CA SER A 158 -13.23 -0.18 12.79
C SER A 158 -12.10 0.46 13.59
N LEU A 159 -12.46 1.12 14.69
CA LEU A 159 -11.48 1.70 15.62
C LEU A 159 -10.50 0.62 16.12
N LEU A 160 -10.99 -0.59 16.36
CA LEU A 160 -10.18 -1.74 16.75
C LEU A 160 -9.11 -2.05 15.69
N THR A 161 -9.49 -2.13 14.42
CA THR A 161 -8.55 -2.38 13.31
C THR A 161 -7.47 -1.31 13.24
N ILE A 162 -7.81 -0.05 13.52
CA ILE A 162 -6.85 1.07 13.57
C ILE A 162 -5.88 0.89 14.75
N ILE A 163 -6.37 0.59 15.96
CA ILE A 163 -5.52 0.36 17.13
C ILE A 163 -4.54 -0.79 16.87
N VAL A 164 -5.03 -1.93 16.37
CA VAL A 164 -4.19 -3.09 16.03
C VAL A 164 -3.12 -2.70 15.02
N GLY A 165 -3.49 -1.94 13.99
CA GLY A 165 -2.54 -1.39 13.02
C GLY A 165 -1.48 -0.50 13.67
N ILE A 166 -1.85 0.40 14.58
CA ILE A 166 -0.90 1.27 15.29
C ILE A 166 0.08 0.44 16.13
N VAL A 167 -0.40 -0.59 16.83
CA VAL A 167 0.47 -1.51 17.60
C VAL A 167 1.47 -2.18 16.67
N PHE A 168 1.02 -2.70 15.53
CA PHE A 168 1.90 -3.35 14.56
C PHE A 168 2.93 -2.40 13.97
N ALA A 169 2.52 -1.16 13.66
CA ALA A 169 3.44 -0.13 13.18
C ALA A 169 4.51 0.20 14.23
N ALA A 170 4.12 0.33 15.51
CA ALA A 170 5.06 0.57 16.60
C ALA A 170 6.05 -0.58 16.77
N LEU A 171 5.59 -1.83 16.76
CA LEU A 171 6.45 -3.01 16.82
C LEU A 171 7.42 -3.07 15.63
N GLY A 172 6.93 -2.76 14.42
CA GLY A 172 7.75 -2.72 13.22
C GLY A 172 8.84 -1.65 13.28
N VAL A 173 8.50 -0.43 13.70
CA VAL A 173 9.46 0.68 13.87
C VAL A 173 10.51 0.35 14.93
N VAL A 174 10.09 -0.18 16.08
CA VAL A 174 11.02 -0.55 17.17
C VAL A 174 11.99 -1.63 16.69
N SER A 175 11.53 -2.60 15.91
CA SER A 175 12.40 -3.64 15.31
C SER A 175 13.43 -3.08 14.33
N CYS A 176 13.09 -2.03 13.57
CA CYS A 176 14.04 -1.38 12.68
C CYS A 176 15.15 -0.65 13.44
N ILE A 177 14.85 -0.13 14.64
CA ILE A 177 15.78 0.69 15.43
C ILE A 177 16.66 -0.18 16.34
N VAL A 178 16.08 -1.21 16.97
CA VAL A 178 16.76 -2.05 17.96
C VAL A 178 16.83 -3.50 17.45
N PRO A 179 17.90 -3.86 16.72
CA PRO A 179 18.12 -5.23 16.26
C PRO A 179 18.11 -6.23 17.42
N GLY A 180 17.63 -7.45 17.16
CA GLY A 180 17.62 -8.56 18.12
C GLY A 180 16.53 -8.52 19.21
N MET A 181 15.88 -7.39 19.46
CA MET A 181 14.94 -7.28 20.60
C MET A 181 13.60 -7.98 20.33
N LEU A 182 13.06 -7.86 19.11
CA LEU A 182 11.72 -8.36 18.74
C LEU A 182 11.77 -9.42 17.63
N THR A 183 12.96 -9.82 17.17
CA THR A 183 13.15 -10.64 15.96
C THR A 183 12.29 -11.89 15.94
N GLY A 184 12.42 -12.75 16.95
CA GLY A 184 11.66 -14.01 17.02
C GLY A 184 10.16 -13.79 17.11
N MET A 185 9.72 -12.79 17.88
CA MET A 185 8.30 -12.46 18.01
C MET A 185 7.72 -12.00 16.67
N ILE A 186 8.41 -11.10 15.96
CA ILE A 186 7.94 -10.58 14.67
C ILE A 186 7.99 -11.65 13.58
N GLN A 187 9.02 -12.50 13.55
CA GLN A 187 9.09 -13.63 12.61
C GLN A 187 7.89 -14.56 12.78
N ILE A 188 7.59 -14.98 14.01
CA ILE A 188 6.44 -15.85 14.31
C ILE A 188 5.14 -15.14 13.93
N LEU A 189 4.98 -13.88 14.36
CA LEU A 189 3.77 -13.10 14.09
C LEU A 189 3.51 -12.96 12.59
N LEU A 190 4.50 -12.47 11.84
CA LEU A 190 4.38 -12.18 10.42
C LEU A 190 4.23 -13.46 9.61
N GLY A 191 4.96 -14.51 9.99
CA GLY A 191 4.86 -15.82 9.39
C GLY A 191 3.47 -16.45 9.56
N LEU A 192 2.94 -16.45 10.78
CA LEU A 192 1.59 -16.93 11.06
C LEU A 192 0.54 -16.10 10.32
N LEU A 193 0.67 -14.77 10.32
CA LEU A 193 -0.26 -13.89 9.60
C LEU A 193 -0.28 -14.17 8.09
N ASN A 194 0.88 -14.36 7.49
CA ASN A 194 0.99 -14.66 6.07
C ASN A 194 0.39 -16.04 5.72
N ILE A 195 0.66 -17.06 6.54
CA ILE A 195 0.07 -18.40 6.35
C ILE A 195 -1.44 -18.35 6.52
N MET A 196 -1.93 -17.79 7.64
CA MET A 196 -3.36 -17.70 7.92
C MET A 196 -4.08 -16.88 6.86
N GLY A 197 -3.49 -15.78 6.40
CA GLY A 197 -4.14 -14.92 5.43
C GLY A 197 -4.19 -15.47 4.02
N GLY A 198 -3.10 -16.09 3.56
CA GLY A 198 -3.13 -16.84 2.31
C GLY A 198 -4.10 -18.02 2.38
N ALA A 199 -4.11 -18.77 3.49
CA ALA A 199 -5.03 -19.90 3.68
C ALA A 199 -6.50 -19.45 3.71
N ALA A 200 -6.83 -18.34 4.38
CA ALA A 200 -8.18 -17.80 4.44
C ALA A 200 -8.73 -17.45 3.05
N PHE A 201 -7.89 -16.94 2.13
CA PHE A 201 -8.27 -16.71 0.74
C PHE A 201 -8.70 -18.01 0.03
N PHE A 202 -7.90 -19.07 0.16
CA PHE A 202 -8.24 -20.38 -0.42
C PHE A 202 -9.49 -20.97 0.22
N MET A 203 -9.62 -20.89 1.54
CA MET A 203 -10.77 -21.41 2.27
C MET A 203 -12.07 -20.78 1.74
N LYS A 204 -12.12 -19.44 1.59
CA LYS A 204 -13.27 -18.74 1.00
C LYS A 204 -13.55 -19.10 -0.46
N ARG A 205 -12.53 -19.53 -1.20
CA ARG A 205 -12.66 -19.93 -2.60
C ARG A 205 -13.22 -21.35 -2.75
N PHE A 206 -12.89 -22.25 -1.82
CA PHE A 206 -13.31 -23.66 -1.84
C PHE A 206 -14.56 -23.93 -0.98
N LEU A 207 -14.87 -23.08 0.00
CA LEU A 207 -16.12 -23.16 0.76
C LEU A 207 -17.30 -22.92 -0.21
N PRO A 208 -18.27 -23.85 -0.27
CA PRO A 208 -19.45 -23.65 -1.09
C PRO A 208 -20.19 -22.41 -0.57
N LYS A 209 -20.56 -21.49 -1.47
CA LYS A 209 -21.49 -20.42 -1.12
C LYS A 209 -22.75 -21.10 -0.55
N PRO A 210 -23.22 -20.72 0.66
CA PRO A 210 -24.46 -21.24 1.18
C PRO A 210 -25.54 -20.99 0.12
N HIS A 211 -26.19 -22.07 -0.30
CA HIS A 211 -27.22 -22.07 -1.33
C HIS A 211 -28.43 -21.29 -0.82
N GLY A 212 -28.41 -19.96 -1.01
CA GLY A 212 -29.57 -19.10 -0.84
C GLY A 212 -30.34 -19.04 -2.14
N ILE A 213 -31.38 -19.86 -2.25
CA ILE A 213 -32.49 -19.82 -3.23
C ILE A 213 -32.05 -19.94 -4.71
N ARG A 214 -32.16 -21.17 -5.22
CA ARG A 214 -32.19 -21.47 -6.66
C ARG A 214 -33.35 -20.72 -7.32
N THR A 215 -33.05 -19.68 -8.10
CA THR A 215 -33.92 -19.25 -9.19
C THR A 215 -33.52 -20.01 -10.46
N PRO A 216 -34.43 -20.73 -11.13
CA PRO A 216 -34.15 -21.49 -12.34
C PRO A 216 -34.12 -20.56 -13.55
N SER A 217 -33.02 -19.82 -13.75
CA SER A 217 -32.63 -19.24 -15.05
C SER A 217 -31.25 -18.60 -14.91
N GLU A 218 -30.19 -19.34 -15.15
CA GLU A 218 -28.87 -18.76 -15.41
C GLU A 218 -28.26 -19.54 -16.57
N ALA A 219 -28.41 -18.98 -17.78
CA ALA A 219 -27.56 -19.33 -18.91
C ALA A 219 -26.08 -19.27 -18.48
N PRO A 220 -25.16 -20.04 -19.11
CA PRO A 220 -23.77 -20.11 -18.68
C PRO A 220 -23.18 -18.69 -18.63
N ILE A 221 -22.97 -18.15 -17.43
CA ILE A 221 -22.37 -16.82 -17.26
C ILE A 221 -20.95 -16.95 -17.80
N VAL A 222 -20.72 -16.43 -19.01
CA VAL A 222 -19.40 -16.37 -19.63
C VAL A 222 -18.54 -15.49 -18.73
N VAL A 223 -17.77 -16.12 -17.85
CA VAL A 223 -16.95 -15.42 -16.87
C VAL A 223 -15.98 -14.52 -17.65
N PRO A 224 -16.02 -13.19 -17.48
CA PRO A 224 -15.20 -12.30 -18.28
C PRO A 224 -13.71 -12.67 -18.14
N PRO A 225 -12.92 -12.66 -19.22
CA PRO A 225 -11.52 -13.10 -19.17
C PRO A 225 -10.69 -12.29 -18.17
N ILE A 226 -11.09 -11.05 -17.87
CA ILE A 226 -10.47 -10.19 -16.85
C ILE A 226 -10.64 -10.74 -15.43
N VAL A 227 -11.80 -11.31 -15.10
CA VAL A 227 -12.10 -11.87 -13.77
C VAL A 227 -11.33 -13.16 -13.56
N ARG A 228 -11.19 -13.98 -14.61
CA ARG A 228 -10.34 -15.16 -14.60
C ARG A 228 -8.86 -14.81 -14.38
N LYS A 229 -8.37 -13.76 -15.04
CA LYS A 229 -7.02 -13.23 -14.81
C LYS A 229 -6.84 -12.71 -13.38
N LEU A 230 -7.79 -11.91 -12.88
CA LEU A 230 -7.77 -11.39 -11.51
C LEU A 230 -7.71 -12.53 -10.47
N ALA A 231 -8.56 -13.55 -10.63
CA ALA A 231 -8.56 -14.72 -9.75
C ALA A 231 -7.23 -15.49 -9.81
N GLY A 232 -6.66 -15.65 -11.00
CA GLY A 232 -5.34 -16.26 -11.17
C GLY A 232 -4.22 -15.47 -10.50
N THR A 233 -4.18 -14.15 -10.71
CA THR A 233 -3.22 -13.24 -10.06
C THR A 233 -3.35 -13.31 -8.53
N GLN A 234 -4.58 -13.35 -8.01
CA GLN A 234 -4.83 -13.47 -6.58
C GLN A 234 -4.41 -14.83 -6.02
N MET A 235 -4.59 -15.93 -6.76
CA MET A 235 -4.07 -17.24 -6.36
C MET A 235 -2.55 -17.24 -6.27
N VAL A 236 -1.86 -16.71 -7.29
CA VAL A 236 -0.39 -16.61 -7.28
C VAL A 236 0.07 -15.77 -6.09
N LEU A 237 -0.55 -14.61 -5.86
CA LEU A 237 -0.21 -13.72 -4.75
C LEU A 237 -0.31 -14.44 -3.40
N ASN A 238 -1.43 -15.12 -3.14
CA ASN A 238 -1.64 -15.81 -1.87
C ASN A 238 -0.73 -17.02 -1.69
N SER A 239 -0.40 -17.74 -2.77
CA SER A 239 0.61 -18.81 -2.72
C SER A 239 2.00 -18.29 -2.34
N VAL A 240 2.41 -17.15 -2.93
CA VAL A 240 3.69 -16.49 -2.63
C VAL A 240 3.72 -15.99 -1.18
N ILE A 241 2.61 -15.43 -0.68
CA ILE A 241 2.48 -15.02 0.73
C ILE A 241 2.63 -16.22 1.68
N ILE A 242 2.00 -17.37 1.39
CA ILE A 242 2.14 -18.58 2.21
C ILE A 242 3.60 -19.07 2.19
N ALA A 243 4.22 -19.14 1.02
CA ALA A 243 5.62 -19.56 0.89
C ALA A 243 6.56 -18.64 1.69
N PHE A 244 6.30 -17.33 1.64
CA PHE A 244 7.01 -16.35 2.45
C PHE A 244 6.81 -16.58 3.95
N GLY A 245 5.57 -16.83 4.38
CA GLY A 245 5.26 -17.12 5.78
C GLY A 245 5.95 -18.38 6.30
N ILE A 246 5.93 -19.47 5.53
CA ILE A 246 6.65 -20.71 5.86
C ILE A 246 8.16 -20.46 5.97
N SER A 247 8.73 -19.70 5.03
CA SER A 247 10.15 -19.33 5.03
C SER A 247 10.55 -18.55 6.30
N MET A 248 9.62 -17.82 6.92
CA MET A 248 9.87 -17.09 8.17
C MET A 248 9.80 -17.97 9.42
N LEU A 249 8.95 -19.00 9.45
CA LEU A 249 8.84 -19.91 10.59
C LEU A 249 9.98 -20.92 10.67
N LEU A 250 10.63 -21.21 9.54
CA LEU A 250 11.70 -22.20 9.43
C LEU A 250 13.02 -21.53 9.03
N PRO A 251 13.63 -20.71 9.92
CA PRO A 251 14.90 -20.07 9.65
C PRO A 251 15.98 -21.15 9.43
N GLY A 252 16.58 -21.16 8.23
CA GLY A 252 17.58 -22.14 7.82
C GLY A 252 17.16 -23.05 6.66
N LEU A 253 15.86 -23.16 6.36
CA LEU A 253 15.40 -23.87 5.15
C LEU A 253 15.56 -23.04 3.86
N VAL A 254 15.61 -21.71 3.99
CA VAL A 254 15.46 -20.78 2.87
C VAL A 254 16.61 -19.78 2.84
N SER A 255 17.25 -19.65 1.68
CA SER A 255 18.35 -18.72 1.45
C SER A 255 17.87 -17.29 1.20
N LEU A 256 18.70 -16.30 1.55
CA LEU A 256 18.40 -14.87 1.34
C LEU A 256 18.01 -14.51 -0.12
N PRO A 257 18.63 -15.10 -1.16
CA PRO A 257 18.19 -14.90 -2.55
C PRO A 257 16.78 -15.42 -2.85
N LEU A 258 16.34 -16.51 -2.20
CA LEU A 258 14.97 -17.00 -2.36
C LEU A 258 13.96 -16.02 -1.76
N ILE A 259 14.26 -15.47 -0.57
CA ILE A 259 13.47 -14.40 0.05
C ILE A 259 13.38 -13.18 -0.88
N ALA A 260 14.50 -12.78 -1.48
CA ALA A 260 14.57 -11.71 -2.47
C ALA A 260 13.64 -11.98 -3.66
N GLY A 261 13.74 -13.17 -4.25
CA GLY A 261 12.92 -13.59 -5.39
C GLY A 261 11.42 -13.60 -5.06
N ILE A 262 11.04 -14.16 -3.92
CA ILE A 262 9.66 -14.16 -3.41
C ILE A 262 9.12 -12.73 -3.30
N LEU A 263 9.93 -11.80 -2.77
CA LEU A 263 9.51 -10.42 -2.57
C LEU A 263 9.38 -9.64 -3.89
N VAL A 264 10.29 -9.85 -4.85
CA VAL A 264 10.19 -9.29 -6.20
C VAL A 264 8.92 -9.79 -6.90
N ILE A 265 8.67 -11.10 -6.86
CA ILE A 265 7.46 -11.70 -7.44
C ILE A 265 6.21 -11.10 -6.79
N ASN A 266 6.19 -11.02 -5.45
CA ASN A 266 5.08 -10.42 -4.71
C ASN A 266 4.82 -8.98 -5.16
N GLY A 267 5.87 -8.16 -5.27
CA GLY A 267 5.76 -6.77 -5.72
C GLY A 267 5.21 -6.63 -7.15
N LEU A 268 5.70 -7.45 -8.09
CA LEU A 268 5.23 -7.46 -9.48
C LEU A 268 3.78 -7.92 -9.59
N VAL A 269 3.38 -8.95 -8.84
CA VAL A 269 2.02 -9.48 -8.83
C VAL A 269 1.04 -8.45 -8.26
N LEU A 270 1.42 -7.71 -7.21
CA LEU A 270 0.62 -6.59 -6.67
C LEU A 270 0.42 -5.47 -7.70
N PHE A 271 1.47 -5.13 -8.45
CA PHE A 271 1.38 -4.14 -9.52
C PHE A 271 0.42 -4.59 -10.63
N ILE A 272 0.51 -5.85 -11.05
CA ILE A 272 -0.42 -6.46 -12.01
C ILE A 272 -1.85 -6.43 -11.47
N LEU A 273 -2.06 -6.80 -10.20
CA LEU A 273 -3.37 -6.79 -9.56
C LEU A 273 -4.00 -5.39 -9.59
N ALA A 274 -3.24 -4.36 -9.21
CA ALA A 274 -3.71 -2.98 -9.25
C ALA A 274 -4.09 -2.54 -10.67
N SER A 275 -3.29 -2.91 -11.68
CA SER A 275 -3.60 -2.61 -13.09
C SER A 275 -4.86 -3.31 -13.59
N LEU A 276 -5.10 -4.56 -13.17
CA LEU A 276 -6.30 -5.31 -13.49
C LEU A 276 -7.54 -4.70 -12.81
N MET A 277 -7.44 -4.32 -11.53
CA MET A 277 -8.52 -3.64 -10.83
C MET A 277 -8.93 -2.35 -11.54
N GLN A 278 -7.96 -1.52 -11.94
CA GLN A 278 -8.26 -0.30 -12.69
C GLN A 278 -8.94 -0.59 -14.03
N LYS A 279 -8.52 -1.65 -14.73
CA LYS A 279 -9.13 -2.06 -16.00
C LYS A 279 -10.58 -2.52 -15.80
N VAL A 280 -10.87 -3.26 -14.74
CA VAL A 280 -12.25 -3.67 -14.38
C VAL A 280 -13.11 -2.44 -14.11
N THR A 281 -12.65 -1.51 -13.26
CA THR A 281 -13.40 -0.29 -12.93
C THR A 281 -13.70 0.55 -14.18
N ARG A 282 -12.73 0.69 -15.10
CA ARG A 282 -12.93 1.42 -16.36
C ARG A 282 -13.99 0.76 -17.26
N MET A 283 -13.96 -0.58 -17.36
CA MET A 283 -14.95 -1.30 -18.18
C MET A 283 -16.37 -1.20 -17.61
N GLN A 284 -16.51 -1.23 -16.28
CA GLN A 284 -17.81 -1.02 -15.63
C GLN A 284 -18.35 0.39 -15.90
N ALA A 285 -17.51 1.42 -15.80
CA ALA A 285 -17.91 2.80 -16.11
C ALA A 285 -18.33 2.98 -17.57
N SER A 286 -17.66 2.31 -18.52
CA SER A 286 -18.05 2.34 -19.94
C SER A 286 -19.33 1.56 -20.23
N ALA A 287 -19.59 0.46 -19.51
CA ALA A 287 -20.81 -0.32 -19.67
C ALA A 287 -22.05 0.42 -19.14
N GLU A 288 -21.94 1.11 -18.00
CA GLU A 288 -23.03 1.96 -17.48
C GLU A 288 -23.35 3.14 -18.41
N GLN A 289 -22.35 3.68 -19.12
CA GLN A 289 -22.55 4.76 -20.10
C GLN A 289 -23.22 4.32 -21.40
N GLN A 290 -23.25 3.02 -21.72
CA GLN A 290 -23.91 2.48 -22.92
C GLN A 290 -25.38 2.08 -22.68
N VAL A 291 -25.82 2.06 -21.42
CA VAL A 291 -27.21 1.71 -21.03
C VAL A 291 -28.08 2.96 -20.85
N ILE A 292 -27.49 4.16 -20.98
CA ILE A 292 -28.17 5.47 -20.96
C ILE A 292 -28.19 6.03 -22.38
#